data_AF-A0A9P9JD61-F1
#
_entry.id   AF-A0A9P9JD61-F1
#
_cell.length_a   1.000
_cell.length_b   1.000
_cell.length_c   1.000
_cell.angle_alpha   90.00
_cell.angle_beta   90.00
_cell.angle_gamma   90.00
#
_symmetry.space_group_name_H-M   'P 1'
#
loop_
_entity.id
_entity.type
_entity.pdbx_description
1 polymer ?
#
loop_
_entity_poly.entity_id
_entity_poly.type
_entity_poly.pdbx_seq_one_letter_code
_entity_poly.pdbx_strand_id
1 'polypeptide(L)'
;MAPEAQPVFRAVATSTKPLLQLLRCIDFAPRVHVQITEDGVRFAADHARVMQGVAFLDKALFSSYTVNLPTPEDDEAIELPNFQISLSSILEVIQIFGAVDVATRAQKADQDPYRSNLRNYRPDAFSNQTLGISGTCTLLYAEEGDPFKITIEESGVKTTASLTTYLPEAPEDIPFDRNNLSFKIIMQSRTLLDALAEISPTAPTKLSIVVTKSSPYLSLVGSGDLGSSAVDFARGKDLLETFSIQDRWSQHYKFDFIKSSTEAMRIANKVSLRGDGQGVLSLQFMVDVEGGKRSFLDFRFVPFIQHDEDDDEAEEED
;
A
#
# COMPACT_ATOMS: atom_id res chain seq x y z
N MET A 1 44.26 -5.31 3.78
CA MET A 1 42.83 -5.47 3.47
C MET A 1 42.11 -4.65 4.53
N ALA A 2 41.61 -3.47 4.17
CA ALA A 2 40.88 -2.63 5.13
C ALA A 2 39.64 -3.41 5.59
N PRO A 3 39.22 -3.32 6.86
CA PRO A 3 37.97 -3.94 7.28
C PRO A 3 36.83 -3.33 6.45
N GLU A 4 36.04 -4.16 5.77
CA GLU A 4 34.83 -3.69 5.10
C GLU A 4 33.95 -3.03 6.17
N ALA A 5 33.67 -1.73 6.00
CA ALA A 5 32.77 -1.01 6.87
C ALA A 5 31.42 -1.73 6.90
N GLN A 6 30.85 -1.92 8.09
CA GLN A 6 29.55 -2.56 8.21
C GLN A 6 28.48 -1.65 7.58
N PRO A 7 27.61 -2.18 6.70
CA PRO A 7 26.61 -1.36 6.04
C PRO A 7 25.56 -0.87 7.05
N VAL A 8 25.04 0.34 6.87
CA VAL A 8 23.93 0.89 7.66
C VAL A 8 22.74 -0.05 7.69
N PHE A 9 22.43 -0.69 6.54
CA PHE A 9 21.32 -1.63 6.46
C PHE A 9 21.61 -2.79 5.50
N ARG A 10 21.26 -3.99 5.95
CA ARG A 10 21.29 -5.19 5.14
C ARG A 10 20.13 -6.11 5.52
N ALA A 11 19.30 -6.48 4.55
CA ALA A 11 18.25 -7.47 4.73
C ALA A 11 18.27 -8.51 3.62
N VAL A 12 17.95 -9.77 3.94
CA VAL A 12 17.88 -10.88 3.00
C VAL A 12 16.51 -11.50 3.09
N ALA A 13 15.76 -11.52 1.99
CA ALA A 13 14.50 -12.21 1.85
C ALA A 13 14.69 -13.50 1.04
N THR A 14 13.95 -14.54 1.40
CA THR A 14 13.91 -15.82 0.67
C THR A 14 12.85 -15.84 -0.43
N SER A 15 12.06 -14.77 -0.55
CA SER A 15 11.05 -14.58 -1.58
C SER A 15 10.86 -13.09 -1.86
N THR A 16 10.77 -12.72 -3.13
CA THR A 16 10.46 -11.36 -3.58
C THR A 16 8.96 -11.08 -3.61
N LYS A 17 8.10 -12.11 -3.59
CA LYS A 17 6.65 -11.97 -3.75
C LYS A 17 6.03 -11.07 -2.67
N PRO A 18 6.33 -11.23 -1.37
CA PRO A 18 5.77 -10.36 -0.33
C PRO A 18 6.14 -8.89 -0.52
N LEU A 19 7.42 -8.63 -0.82
CA LEU A 19 7.94 -7.28 -1.01
C LEU A 19 7.23 -6.62 -2.20
N LEU A 20 7.14 -7.35 -3.32
CA LEU A 20 6.48 -6.88 -4.53
C LEU A 20 4.99 -6.60 -4.30
N GLN A 21 4.30 -7.53 -3.64
CA GLN A 21 2.87 -7.43 -3.37
C GLN A 21 2.54 -6.21 -2.51
N LEU A 22 3.32 -5.94 -1.47
CA LEU A 22 3.10 -4.79 -0.59
C LEU A 22 3.48 -3.46 -1.25
N LEU A 23 4.63 -3.40 -1.92
CA LEU A 23 5.12 -2.17 -2.55
C LEU A 23 4.26 -1.72 -3.74
N ARG A 24 3.66 -2.66 -4.50
CA ARG A 24 2.72 -2.33 -5.58
C ARG A 24 1.48 -1.58 -5.10
N CYS A 25 1.05 -1.79 -3.85
CA CYS A 25 -0.13 -1.14 -3.33
C CYS A 25 0.03 0.37 -3.16
N ILE A 26 1.26 0.87 -3.07
CA ILE A 26 1.57 2.29 -2.90
C ILE A 26 2.16 2.94 -4.16
N ASP A 27 2.02 2.27 -5.32
CA ASP A 27 2.54 2.71 -6.61
C ASP A 27 1.67 3.78 -7.29
N PHE A 28 1.47 4.90 -6.59
CA PHE A 28 0.73 6.07 -7.08
C PHE A 28 1.56 7.37 -7.02
N ALA A 29 2.78 7.30 -6.47
CA ALA A 29 3.71 8.42 -6.39
C ALA A 29 5.03 8.06 -7.12
N PRO A 30 5.66 9.02 -7.82
CA PRO A 30 6.89 8.75 -8.58
C PRO A 30 8.09 8.41 -7.68
N ARG A 31 8.10 8.95 -6.46
CA ARG A 31 9.11 8.68 -5.44
C ARG A 31 8.41 8.33 -4.13
N VAL A 32 9.08 7.48 -3.36
CA VAL A 32 8.66 7.12 -2.01
C VAL A 32 9.74 7.47 -1.02
N HIS A 33 9.32 7.88 0.16
CA HIS A 33 10.19 8.07 1.30
C HIS A 33 10.44 6.72 1.96
N VAL A 34 11.71 6.38 2.16
CA VAL A 34 12.15 5.15 2.81
C VAL A 34 12.77 5.52 4.13
N GLN A 35 12.29 4.90 5.20
CA GLN A 35 12.86 5.03 6.53
C GLN A 35 13.21 3.65 7.06
N ILE A 36 14.48 3.47 7.42
CA ILE A 36 15.01 2.22 7.95
C ILE A 36 14.92 2.26 9.49
N THR A 37 14.33 1.22 10.07
CA THR A 37 14.15 1.09 11.52
C THR A 37 14.65 -0.27 12.00
N GLU A 38 14.82 -0.48 13.31
CA GLU A 38 15.20 -1.80 13.85
C GLU A 38 14.12 -2.88 13.65
N ASP A 39 12.87 -2.48 13.45
CA ASP A 39 11.72 -3.38 13.30
C ASP A 39 11.35 -3.67 11.84
N GLY A 40 11.89 -2.91 10.90
CA GLY A 40 11.58 -3.06 9.48
C GLY A 40 11.85 -1.80 8.66
N VAL A 41 11.43 -1.84 7.40
CA VAL A 41 11.59 -0.72 6.47
C VAL A 41 10.23 -0.13 6.13
N ARG A 42 10.06 1.16 6.39
CA ARG A 42 8.85 1.91 6.07
C ARG A 42 8.99 2.57 4.71
N PHE A 43 8.06 2.29 3.80
CA PHE A 43 7.92 2.97 2.51
C PHE A 43 6.66 3.83 2.55
N ALA A 44 6.80 5.13 2.34
CA ALA A 44 5.68 6.06 2.33
C ALA A 44 5.60 6.79 0.98
N ALA A 45 4.47 6.64 0.30
CA ALA A 45 4.08 7.41 -0.87
C ALA A 45 3.19 8.57 -0.41
N ASP A 46 3.52 9.78 -0.83
CA ASP A 46 2.70 10.98 -0.60
C ASP A 46 2.20 11.52 -1.94
N HIS A 47 0.97 12.02 -1.94
CA HIS A 47 0.41 12.76 -3.05
C HIS A 47 -0.18 14.07 -2.54
N ALA A 48 0.55 15.16 -2.81
CA ALA A 48 0.16 16.54 -2.52
C ALA A 48 -0.29 16.78 -1.07
N ARG A 49 0.25 16.04 -0.09
CA ARG A 49 -0.09 16.12 1.35
C ARG A 49 -1.57 15.86 1.69
N VAL A 50 -2.35 15.34 0.75
CA VAL A 50 -3.78 15.05 0.90
C VAL A 50 -4.06 13.55 0.88
N MET A 51 -3.14 12.76 0.35
CA MET A 51 -3.18 11.31 0.38
C MET A 51 -1.80 10.78 0.74
N GLN A 52 -1.75 9.88 1.72
CA GLN A 52 -0.54 9.15 2.08
C GLN A 52 -0.83 7.66 2.09
N GLY A 53 0.09 6.86 1.54
CA GLY A 53 0.04 5.41 1.55
C GLY A 53 1.35 4.86 2.09
N VAL A 54 1.28 4.02 3.12
CA VAL A 54 2.44 3.49 3.82
C VAL A 54 2.43 1.98 3.77
N ALA A 55 3.52 1.40 3.26
CA ALA A 55 3.81 -0.02 3.32
C ALA A 55 4.96 -0.26 4.30
N PHE A 56 4.73 -1.10 5.31
CA PHE A 56 5.75 -1.49 6.27
C PHE A 56 6.25 -2.90 5.98
N LEU A 57 7.54 -3.02 5.68
CA LEU A 57 8.21 -4.31 5.48
C LEU A 57 8.82 -4.73 6.81
N ASP A 58 8.06 -5.49 7.59
CA ASP A 58 8.48 -6.02 8.88
C ASP A 58 9.74 -6.87 8.75
N LYS A 59 10.67 -6.77 9.72
CA LYS A 59 11.90 -7.57 9.77
C LYS A 59 11.63 -9.08 9.66
N ALA A 60 10.47 -9.54 10.11
CA ALA A 60 10.03 -10.92 9.98
C ALA A 60 9.85 -11.37 8.52
N LEU A 61 9.71 -10.47 7.54
CA LEU A 61 9.68 -10.83 6.12
C LEU A 61 11.06 -11.31 5.61
N PHE A 62 12.12 -11.06 6.37
CA PHE A 62 13.49 -11.35 6.01
C PHE A 62 14.04 -12.53 6.82
N SER A 63 14.89 -13.35 6.20
CA SER A 63 15.66 -14.39 6.90
C SER A 63 16.85 -13.82 7.67
N SER A 64 17.34 -12.65 7.26
CA SER A 64 18.37 -11.88 7.95
C SER A 64 18.02 -10.41 7.83
N TYR A 65 18.10 -9.68 8.94
CA TYR A 65 17.83 -8.25 9.01
C TYR A 65 18.87 -7.62 9.95
N THR A 66 19.65 -6.68 9.45
CA THR A 66 20.71 -6.00 10.20
C THR A 66 20.64 -4.52 9.91
N VAL A 67 20.58 -3.73 10.97
CA VAL A 67 20.63 -2.27 10.93
C VAL A 67 21.71 -1.82 11.90
N ASN A 68 22.63 -1.01 11.41
CA ASN A 68 23.70 -0.41 12.19
C ASN A 68 23.42 1.09 12.26
N LEU A 69 22.65 1.49 13.28
CA LEU A 69 22.35 2.90 13.53
C LEU A 69 23.59 3.57 14.15
N PRO A 70 23.91 4.82 13.78
CA PRO A 70 24.90 5.59 14.52
C PRO A 70 24.46 5.69 15.98
N THR A 71 25.41 5.50 16.90
CA THR A 71 25.14 5.70 18.34
C THR A 71 25.00 7.20 18.58
N PRO A 72 23.94 7.68 19.24
CA PRO A 72 23.80 9.09 19.53
C PRO A 72 24.94 9.51 20.47
N GLU A 73 25.75 10.46 20.04
CA GLU A 73 26.64 11.22 20.93
C GLU A 73 25.76 12.35 21.52
N ASP A 74 25.50 12.31 22.82
CA ASP A 74 24.60 13.21 23.60
C ASP A 74 23.08 12.97 23.44
N ASP A 75 22.28 13.56 24.34
CA ASP A 75 20.81 13.42 24.55
C ASP A 75 19.91 13.75 23.32
N GLU A 76 20.44 13.69 22.09
CA GLU A 76 19.72 13.89 20.84
C GLU A 76 18.96 12.62 20.42
N ALA A 77 17.80 12.84 19.78
CA ALA A 77 16.99 11.74 19.26
C ALA A 77 17.76 11.01 18.14
N ILE A 78 17.71 9.67 18.13
CA ILE A 78 18.34 8.85 17.09
C ILE A 78 17.73 9.21 15.74
N GLU A 79 18.49 9.87 14.87
CA GLU A 79 18.09 10.12 13.50
C GLU A 79 18.13 8.80 12.71
N LEU A 80 16.95 8.35 12.31
CA LEU A 80 16.81 7.12 11.54
C LEU A 80 17.23 7.36 10.09
N PRO A 81 18.02 6.46 9.48
CA PRO A 81 18.41 6.57 8.08
C PRO A 81 17.19 6.66 7.19
N ASN A 82 17.11 7.76 6.42
CA ASN A 82 15.98 8.03 5.58
C ASN A 82 16.39 8.70 4.26
N PHE A 83 15.71 8.34 3.17
CA PHE A 83 16.01 8.83 1.83
C PHE A 83 14.79 8.67 0.93
N GLN A 84 14.79 9.32 -0.22
CA GLN A 84 13.81 9.08 -1.27
C GLN A 84 14.37 8.16 -2.36
N ILE A 85 13.49 7.39 -2.98
CA ILE A 85 13.84 6.48 -4.07
C ILE A 85 12.67 6.33 -5.05
N SER A 86 12.99 6.03 -6.31
CA SER A 86 12.00 5.71 -7.34
C SER A 86 11.34 4.35 -7.05
N LEU A 87 10.05 4.34 -6.75
CA LEU A 87 9.31 3.11 -6.47
C LEU A 87 9.21 2.22 -7.71
N SER A 88 8.97 2.81 -8.88
CA SER A 88 8.91 2.07 -10.15
C SER A 88 10.21 1.31 -10.41
N SER A 89 11.37 1.92 -10.14
CA SER A 89 12.67 1.27 -10.28
C SER A 89 12.85 0.11 -9.30
N ILE A 90 12.37 0.22 -8.06
CA ILE A 90 12.35 -0.91 -7.12
C ILE A 90 11.46 -2.03 -7.67
N LEU A 91 10.26 -1.71 -8.11
CA LEU A 91 9.29 -2.68 -8.62
C LEU A 91 9.81 -3.42 -9.86
N GLU A 92 10.45 -2.73 -10.79
CA GLU A 92 11.08 -3.31 -11.97
C GLU A 92 12.21 -4.27 -11.60
N VAL A 93 13.10 -3.86 -10.69
CA VAL A 93 14.21 -4.70 -10.24
C VAL A 93 13.69 -5.95 -9.54
N ILE A 94 12.71 -5.83 -8.64
CA ILE A 94 12.12 -6.98 -7.94
C ILE A 94 11.42 -7.93 -8.93
N GLN A 95 10.88 -7.40 -10.03
CA GLN A 95 10.21 -8.18 -11.08
C GLN A 95 11.14 -8.79 -12.12
N ILE A 96 12.45 -8.51 -12.06
CA ILE A 96 13.36 -8.82 -13.16
C ILE A 96 13.30 -10.28 -13.60
N PHE A 97 13.16 -11.24 -12.68
CA PHE A 97 13.08 -12.67 -12.99
C PHE A 97 11.68 -13.18 -13.34
N GLY A 98 10.61 -12.54 -12.82
CA GLY A 98 9.23 -12.85 -13.22
C GLY A 98 8.93 -12.48 -14.67
N ALA A 99 9.56 -11.40 -15.18
CA ALA A 99 9.42 -10.97 -16.57
C ALA A 99 10.17 -11.88 -17.56
N VAL A 100 11.32 -12.46 -17.18
CA VAL A 100 12.08 -13.38 -18.04
C VAL A 100 11.33 -14.68 -18.26
N ASP A 101 10.63 -15.18 -17.24
CA ASP A 101 9.73 -16.34 -17.35
C ASP A 101 8.59 -16.09 -18.35
N VAL A 102 8.02 -14.87 -18.35
CA VAL A 102 6.97 -14.48 -19.31
C VAL A 102 7.53 -14.29 -20.72
N ALA A 103 8.72 -13.68 -20.86
CA ALA A 103 9.37 -13.47 -22.15
C ALA A 103 9.82 -14.79 -22.80
N THR A 104 10.39 -15.72 -22.04
CA THR A 104 10.71 -17.08 -22.52
C THR A 104 9.44 -17.86 -22.88
N ARG A 105 8.32 -17.62 -22.18
CA ARG A 105 7.00 -18.17 -22.54
C ARG A 105 6.49 -17.63 -23.88
N ALA A 106 6.59 -16.33 -24.13
CA ALA A 106 6.20 -15.72 -25.39
C ALA A 106 7.04 -16.25 -26.57
N GLN A 107 8.36 -16.36 -26.39
CA GLN A 107 9.26 -16.93 -27.41
C GLN A 107 8.99 -18.42 -27.68
N LYS A 108 8.67 -19.21 -26.66
CA LYS A 108 8.29 -20.62 -26.83
C LYS A 108 6.92 -20.79 -27.50
N ALA A 109 5.99 -19.84 -27.31
CA ALA A 109 4.70 -19.84 -27.99
C ALA A 109 4.84 -19.53 -29.50
N ASP A 110 5.77 -18.65 -29.87
CA ASP A 110 6.06 -18.32 -31.27
C ASP A 110 6.77 -19.45 -32.04
N GLN A 111 7.48 -20.35 -31.34
CA GLN A 111 8.17 -21.48 -31.97
C GLN A 111 7.27 -22.65 -32.40
N ASP A 112 6.04 -22.75 -31.88
CA ASP A 112 5.14 -23.89 -32.16
C ASP A 112 3.66 -23.43 -32.37
N PRO A 113 3.29 -22.94 -33.58
CA PRO A 113 1.95 -22.42 -33.88
C PRO A 113 0.81 -23.45 -33.77
N TYR A 114 1.13 -24.75 -33.68
CA TYR A 114 0.16 -25.85 -33.69
C TYR A 114 -0.22 -26.38 -32.30
N ARG A 115 0.32 -25.82 -31.21
CA ARG A 115 -0.20 -26.12 -29.86
C ARG A 115 -1.49 -25.35 -29.63
N SER A 116 -2.60 -26.08 -29.51
CA SER A 116 -3.93 -25.53 -29.30
C SER A 116 -4.00 -24.60 -28.08
N ASN A 117 -4.66 -23.45 -28.28
CA ASN A 117 -4.90 -22.37 -27.30
C ASN A 117 -5.66 -22.79 -26.02
N LEU A 118 -6.03 -24.06 -25.85
CA LEU A 118 -6.82 -24.53 -24.71
C LEU A 118 -6.01 -24.73 -23.41
N ARG A 119 -4.68 -24.55 -23.42
CA ARG A 119 -3.83 -24.67 -22.21
C ARG A 119 -3.20 -23.36 -21.72
N ASN A 120 -3.48 -22.22 -22.35
CA ASN A 120 -2.85 -20.95 -21.99
C ASN A 120 -3.26 -20.39 -20.61
N TYR A 121 -4.31 -20.94 -19.98
CA TYR A 121 -4.82 -20.47 -18.70
C TYR A 121 -4.37 -21.28 -17.46
N ARG A 122 -3.53 -22.30 -17.62
CA ARG A 122 -2.92 -22.96 -16.46
C ARG A 122 -1.57 -22.30 -16.13
N PRO A 123 -1.31 -21.91 -14.86
CA PRO A 123 0.04 -21.66 -14.39
C PRO A 123 0.90 -22.86 -14.76
N ASP A 124 2.02 -22.64 -15.44
CA ASP A 124 2.91 -23.74 -15.81
C ASP A 124 3.50 -24.30 -14.52
N ALA A 125 3.21 -25.56 -14.22
CA ALA A 125 3.63 -26.21 -12.97
C ALA A 125 5.17 -26.29 -12.83
N PHE A 126 5.91 -25.83 -13.84
CA PHE A 126 7.36 -25.84 -13.94
C PHE A 126 8.02 -24.45 -14.05
N SER A 127 7.29 -23.33 -13.84
CA SER A 127 7.97 -22.04 -13.67
C SER A 127 8.70 -22.03 -12.33
N ASN A 128 9.88 -21.42 -12.22
CA ASN A 128 10.62 -21.37 -10.95
C ASN A 128 9.76 -20.75 -9.82
N GLN A 129 8.93 -19.78 -10.20
CA GLN A 129 7.98 -19.09 -9.32
C GLN A 129 6.78 -19.97 -8.89
N THR A 130 6.46 -21.01 -9.67
CA THR A 130 5.38 -22.01 -9.41
C THR A 130 5.93 -23.30 -8.77
N LEU A 131 7.21 -23.61 -9.01
CA LEU A 131 7.95 -24.72 -8.43
C LEU A 131 8.52 -24.43 -7.03
N GLY A 132 8.44 -23.18 -6.56
CA GLY A 132 8.99 -22.78 -5.27
C GLY A 132 10.51 -22.80 -5.23
N ILE A 133 11.17 -22.65 -6.38
CA ILE A 133 12.63 -22.48 -6.44
C ILE A 133 12.92 -21.06 -5.96
N SER A 134 13.21 -20.95 -4.66
CA SER A 134 13.37 -19.68 -3.95
C SER A 134 14.68 -18.99 -4.36
N GLY A 135 14.57 -17.96 -5.19
CA GLY A 135 15.64 -16.97 -5.30
C GLY A 135 15.76 -16.16 -4.00
N THR A 136 16.97 -15.68 -3.70
CA THR A 136 17.19 -14.76 -2.57
C THR A 136 17.19 -13.32 -3.07
N CYS A 137 16.66 -12.41 -2.26
CA CYS A 137 16.70 -10.97 -2.51
C CYS A 137 17.41 -10.29 -1.36
N THR A 138 18.55 -9.66 -1.63
CA THR A 138 19.31 -8.88 -0.66
C THR A 138 19.11 -7.39 -0.92
N LEU A 139 18.62 -6.69 0.10
CA LEU A 139 18.54 -5.24 0.16
C LEU A 139 19.75 -4.73 0.95
N LEU A 140 20.46 -3.75 0.41
CA LEU A 140 21.68 -3.22 1.01
C LEU A 140 21.74 -1.70 0.86
N TYR A 141 22.03 -1.02 1.96
CA TYR A 141 22.33 0.40 2.02
C TYR A 141 23.60 0.57 2.86
N ALA A 142 24.68 1.03 2.23
CA ALA A 142 26.00 1.01 2.85
C ALA A 142 26.21 2.18 3.82
N GLU A 143 25.97 3.40 3.34
CA GLU A 143 26.13 4.64 4.10
C GLU A 143 25.14 5.70 3.60
N GLU A 144 25.04 6.82 4.32
CA GLU A 144 24.18 7.94 3.92
C GLU A 144 24.63 8.50 2.56
N GLY A 145 23.68 8.75 1.66
CA GLY A 145 23.94 9.24 0.29
C GLY A 145 24.35 8.17 -0.72
N ASP A 146 24.63 6.94 -0.28
CA ASP A 146 25.01 5.85 -1.16
C ASP A 146 23.79 5.27 -1.91
N PRO A 147 23.96 4.60 -3.07
CA PRO A 147 22.83 4.02 -3.78
C PRO A 147 22.27 2.80 -3.04
N PHE A 148 20.94 2.64 -3.11
CA PHE A 148 20.25 1.48 -2.57
C PHE A 148 20.44 0.28 -3.50
N LYS A 149 21.14 -0.76 -3.02
CA LYS A 149 21.50 -1.93 -3.81
C LYS A 149 20.49 -3.05 -3.58
N ILE A 150 19.91 -3.55 -4.67
CA ILE A 150 19.04 -4.73 -4.66
C ILE A 150 19.74 -5.83 -5.44
N THR A 151 20.02 -6.93 -4.77
CA THR A 151 20.68 -8.11 -5.36
C THR A 151 19.73 -9.28 -5.34
N ILE A 152 19.39 -9.80 -6.51
CA ILE A 152 18.53 -10.99 -6.64
C ILE A 152 19.37 -12.13 -7.19
N GLU A 153 19.33 -13.28 -6.52
CA GLU A 153 20.05 -14.48 -6.90
C GLU A 153 19.08 -15.64 -7.08
N GLU A 154 19.01 -16.19 -8.29
CA GLU A 154 18.13 -17.30 -8.64
C GLU A 154 18.82 -18.24 -9.64
N SER A 155 18.76 -19.55 -9.41
CA SER A 155 19.32 -20.57 -10.31
C SER A 155 20.79 -20.35 -10.71
N GLY A 156 21.60 -19.80 -9.80
CA GLY A 156 23.02 -19.47 -10.03
C GLY A 156 23.28 -18.17 -10.80
N VAL A 157 22.23 -17.45 -11.20
CA VAL A 157 22.33 -16.12 -11.80
C VAL A 157 22.14 -15.07 -10.71
N LYS A 158 23.09 -14.14 -10.59
CA LYS A 158 23.04 -13.04 -9.64
C LYS A 158 22.94 -11.71 -10.39
N THR A 159 21.86 -10.98 -10.16
CA THR A 159 21.65 -9.64 -10.72
C THR A 159 21.70 -8.62 -9.60
N THR A 160 22.54 -7.59 -9.74
CA THR A 160 22.67 -6.50 -8.77
C THR A 160 22.29 -5.19 -9.45
N ALA A 161 21.25 -4.52 -8.95
CA ALA A 161 20.87 -3.18 -9.37
C ALA A 161 21.30 -2.18 -8.29
N SER A 162 21.85 -1.05 -8.71
CA SER A 162 22.18 0.08 -7.83
C SER A 162 21.22 1.22 -8.13
N LEU A 163 20.32 1.52 -7.20
CA LEU A 163 19.28 2.53 -7.36
C LEU A 163 19.71 3.83 -6.69
N THR A 164 19.60 4.94 -7.42
CA THR A 164 19.92 6.27 -6.89
C THR A 164 18.98 6.63 -5.75
N THR A 165 19.56 7.05 -4.63
CA THR A 165 18.86 7.65 -3.49
C THR A 165 18.87 9.17 -3.62
N TYR A 166 17.80 9.80 -3.13
CA TYR A 166 17.64 11.25 -3.16
C TYR A 166 17.48 11.77 -1.73
N LEU A 167 17.80 13.05 -1.54
CA LEU A 167 17.59 13.73 -0.27
C LEU A 167 16.11 13.59 0.14
N PRO A 168 15.83 13.25 1.41
CA PRO A 168 14.48 13.22 1.92
C PRO A 168 13.92 14.64 1.93
N GLU A 169 12.96 14.93 1.03
CA GLU A 169 11.98 15.95 1.36
C GLU A 169 11.14 15.37 2.49
N ALA A 170 10.95 16.09 3.59
CA ALA A 170 10.16 15.65 4.73
C ALA A 170 8.70 16.09 4.57
N PRO A 171 7.82 15.32 3.89
CA PRO A 171 6.40 15.51 4.07
C PRO A 171 6.06 15.08 5.50
N GLU A 172 5.50 15.99 6.27
CA GLU A 172 4.88 15.62 7.54
C GLU A 172 3.81 14.57 7.27
N ASP A 173 3.78 13.51 8.08
CA ASP A 173 2.70 12.52 8.01
C ASP A 173 1.35 13.22 8.21
N ILE A 174 0.33 12.78 7.47
CA ILE A 174 -1.03 13.31 7.66
C ILE A 174 -1.43 13.03 9.12
N PRO A 175 -1.71 14.07 9.93
CA PRO A 175 -2.04 13.91 11.34
C PRO A 175 -3.35 13.16 11.46
N PHE A 176 -3.37 12.14 12.32
CA PHE A 176 -4.56 11.33 12.56
C PHE A 176 -4.67 11.02 14.05
N ASP A 177 -5.73 11.53 14.69
CA ASP A 177 -5.92 11.34 16.12
C ASP A 177 -6.44 9.93 16.43
N ARG A 178 -5.52 9.05 16.83
CA ARG A 178 -5.83 7.66 17.18
C ARG A 178 -6.57 7.52 18.52
N ASN A 179 -6.49 8.54 19.38
CA ASN A 179 -7.11 8.51 20.71
C ASN A 179 -8.56 9.02 20.65
N ASN A 180 -8.87 9.89 19.69
CA ASN A 180 -10.19 10.46 19.47
C ASN A 180 -10.79 10.04 18.12
N LEU A 181 -11.21 8.79 18.03
CA LEU A 181 -11.87 8.25 16.84
C LEU A 181 -13.38 8.56 16.85
N SER A 182 -13.86 9.24 15.81
CA SER A 182 -15.28 9.46 15.54
C SER A 182 -15.99 8.15 15.22
N PHE A 183 -15.34 7.29 14.43
CA PHE A 183 -15.81 5.94 14.16
C PHE A 183 -14.67 4.95 13.89
N LYS A 184 -15.00 3.66 14.05
CA LYS A 184 -14.17 2.53 13.66
C LYS A 184 -15.06 1.40 13.13
N ILE A 185 -14.82 1.00 11.88
CA ILE A 185 -15.50 -0.11 11.21
C ILE A 185 -14.44 -1.10 10.73
N ILE A 186 -14.61 -2.38 11.05
CA ILE A 186 -13.80 -3.47 10.49
C ILE A 186 -14.70 -4.35 9.64
N MET A 187 -14.28 -4.62 8.41
CA MET A 187 -15.01 -5.46 7.46
C MET A 187 -14.06 -6.22 6.54
N GLN A 188 -14.61 -7.15 5.76
CA GLN A 188 -13.84 -7.81 4.71
C GLN A 188 -13.44 -6.79 3.64
N SER A 189 -12.15 -6.82 3.28
CA SER A 189 -11.58 -5.84 2.35
C SER A 189 -12.23 -5.89 0.96
N ARG A 190 -12.57 -7.10 0.50
CA ARG A 190 -13.24 -7.31 -0.80
C ARG A 190 -14.60 -6.61 -0.89
N THR A 191 -15.34 -6.51 0.21
CA THR A 191 -16.64 -5.83 0.19
C THR A 191 -16.50 -4.33 -0.06
N LEU A 192 -15.49 -3.68 0.53
CA LEU A 192 -15.19 -2.28 0.24
C LEU A 192 -14.77 -2.09 -1.22
N LEU A 193 -13.97 -3.03 -1.74
CA LEU A 193 -13.57 -3.03 -3.16
C LEU A 193 -14.78 -3.14 -4.10
N ASP A 194 -15.70 -4.07 -3.82
CA ASP A 194 -16.89 -4.28 -4.65
C ASP A 194 -17.77 -3.02 -4.68
N ALA A 195 -17.92 -2.33 -3.54
CA ALA A 195 -18.66 -1.08 -3.46
C ALA A 195 -18.01 0.05 -4.28
N LEU A 196 -16.67 0.21 -4.21
CA LEU A 196 -15.97 1.18 -5.05
C LEU A 196 -16.02 0.81 -6.54
N ALA A 197 -16.02 -0.48 -6.87
CA ALA A 197 -16.15 -0.95 -8.25
C ALA A 197 -17.54 -0.68 -8.83
N GLU A 198 -18.58 -0.67 -8.00
CA GLU A 198 -19.95 -0.30 -8.40
C GLU A 198 -20.07 1.22 -8.63
N ILE A 199 -19.38 2.03 -7.85
CA ILE A 199 -19.37 3.50 -7.98
C ILE A 199 -18.50 3.97 -9.15
N SER A 200 -17.36 3.30 -9.40
CA SER A 200 -16.35 3.75 -10.37
C SER A 200 -16.84 4.01 -11.80
N PRO A 201 -17.84 3.30 -12.38
CA PRO A 201 -18.34 3.56 -13.73
C PRO A 201 -18.98 4.95 -13.89
N THR A 202 -19.46 5.56 -12.80
CA THR A 202 -20.01 6.93 -12.82
C THR A 202 -18.92 8.02 -12.89
N ALA A 203 -17.64 7.63 -12.77
CA ALA A 203 -16.48 8.52 -12.74
C ALA A 203 -16.69 9.76 -11.83
N PRO A 204 -17.08 9.55 -10.55
CA PRO A 204 -17.38 10.67 -9.66
C PRO A 204 -16.11 11.42 -9.31
N THR A 205 -16.23 12.73 -9.10
CA THR A 205 -15.12 13.57 -8.65
C THR A 205 -14.95 13.49 -7.13
N LYS A 206 -16.06 13.36 -6.41
CA LYS A 206 -16.13 13.30 -4.94
C LYS A 206 -16.74 11.98 -4.49
N LEU A 207 -16.20 11.43 -3.40
CA LEU A 207 -16.77 10.32 -2.64
C LEU A 207 -17.17 10.82 -1.26
N SER A 208 -18.47 10.87 -0.98
CA SER A 208 -18.99 11.10 0.36
C SER A 208 -19.04 9.78 1.13
N ILE A 209 -18.51 9.79 2.34
CA ILE A 209 -18.58 8.66 3.26
C ILE A 209 -19.44 9.10 4.44
N VAL A 210 -20.58 8.43 4.64
CA VAL A 210 -21.51 8.72 5.72
C VAL A 210 -21.59 7.52 6.66
N VAL A 211 -21.40 7.78 7.95
CA VAL A 211 -21.36 6.77 9.01
C VAL A 211 -22.38 7.14 10.09
N THR A 212 -23.29 6.22 10.41
CA THR A 212 -24.43 6.46 11.32
C THR A 212 -24.69 5.28 12.26
N LYS A 213 -25.26 5.51 13.44
CA LYS A 213 -25.58 4.43 14.41
C LYS A 213 -26.73 3.53 13.97
N SER A 214 -27.60 4.03 13.10
CA SER A 214 -28.72 3.29 12.51
C SER A 214 -28.39 2.83 11.10
N SER A 215 -29.17 1.91 10.55
CA SER A 215 -29.12 1.58 9.11
C SER A 215 -29.14 2.87 8.27
N PRO A 216 -28.28 3.03 7.24
CA PRO A 216 -27.46 1.99 6.62
C PRO A 216 -26.08 1.74 7.25
N TYR A 217 -25.77 2.32 8.41
CA TYR A 217 -24.50 2.19 9.16
C TYR A 217 -23.28 2.81 8.49
N LEU A 218 -23.04 2.48 7.22
CA LEU A 218 -22.05 3.04 6.32
C LEU A 218 -22.71 3.24 4.96
N SER A 219 -22.50 4.40 4.36
CA SER A 219 -22.91 4.72 2.99
C SER A 219 -21.75 5.36 2.24
N LEU A 220 -21.54 4.89 1.01
CA LEU A 220 -20.54 5.43 0.09
C LEU A 220 -21.29 6.06 -1.08
N VAL A 221 -21.17 7.37 -1.27
CA VAL A 221 -21.88 8.11 -2.32
C VAL A 221 -20.85 8.75 -3.25
N GLY A 222 -20.80 8.30 -4.49
CA GLY A 222 -20.02 8.95 -5.53
C GLY A 222 -20.85 10.01 -6.24
N SER A 223 -20.38 11.26 -6.24
CA SER A 223 -21.04 12.39 -6.92
C SER A 223 -20.14 12.96 -8.00
N GLY A 224 -20.70 13.19 -9.19
CA GLY A 224 -20.02 13.82 -10.32
C GLY A 224 -21.00 14.41 -11.34
N ASP A 225 -20.47 14.97 -12.41
CA ASP A 225 -21.26 15.73 -13.40
C ASP A 225 -22.31 14.89 -14.14
N LEU A 226 -22.09 13.57 -14.21
CA LEU A 226 -22.96 12.62 -14.90
C LEU A 226 -24.02 11.99 -13.98
N GLY A 227 -24.08 12.41 -12.72
CA GLY A 227 -25.01 11.91 -11.71
C GLY A 227 -24.32 11.37 -10.46
N SER A 228 -25.11 10.76 -9.58
CA SER A 228 -24.66 10.17 -8.33
C SER A 228 -24.92 8.67 -8.29
N SER A 229 -24.01 7.91 -7.68
CA SER A 229 -24.22 6.51 -7.29
C SER A 229 -23.98 6.33 -5.80
N ALA A 230 -24.72 5.42 -5.16
CA ALA A 230 -24.62 5.19 -3.73
C ALA A 230 -24.64 3.70 -3.42
N VAL A 231 -23.83 3.28 -2.45
CA VAL A 231 -23.78 1.92 -1.93
C VAL A 231 -23.97 1.95 -0.42
N ASP A 232 -25.03 1.31 0.05
CA ASP A 232 -25.45 1.29 1.45
C ASP A 232 -25.19 -0.06 2.14
N PHE A 233 -24.60 -0.02 3.33
CA PHE A 233 -24.22 -1.19 4.12
C PHE A 233 -25.25 -1.56 5.19
N ALA A 234 -26.53 -1.62 4.80
CA ALA A 234 -27.66 -1.79 5.74
C ALA A 234 -27.65 -3.11 6.55
N ARG A 235 -26.97 -4.16 6.06
CA ARG A 235 -26.89 -5.48 6.72
C ARG A 235 -25.72 -5.59 7.71
N GLY A 236 -25.58 -4.57 8.57
CA GLY A 236 -24.40 -4.33 9.40
C GLY A 236 -23.89 -5.50 10.26
N LYS A 237 -24.73 -6.48 10.66
CA LYS A 237 -24.31 -7.59 11.53
C LYS A 237 -23.57 -8.74 10.82
N ASP A 238 -23.79 -8.94 9.52
CA ASP A 238 -23.17 -10.05 8.78
C ASP A 238 -21.92 -9.61 8.02
N LEU A 239 -21.83 -8.31 7.71
CA LEU A 239 -20.80 -7.74 6.83
C LEU A 239 -19.72 -6.97 7.60
N LEU A 240 -20.07 -6.39 8.75
CA LEU A 240 -19.18 -5.59 9.58
C LEU A 240 -18.81 -6.40 10.83
N GLU A 241 -17.53 -6.75 10.96
CA GLU A 241 -17.03 -7.51 12.10
C GLU A 241 -16.90 -6.66 13.37
N THR A 242 -16.59 -5.38 13.22
CA THR A 242 -16.51 -4.43 14.33
C THR A 242 -17.16 -3.12 13.91
N PHE A 243 -17.92 -2.55 14.84
CA PHE A 243 -18.68 -1.34 14.60
C PHE A 243 -18.71 -0.49 15.88
N SER A 244 -18.00 0.63 15.86
CA SER A 244 -17.97 1.61 16.96
C SER A 244 -18.15 2.99 16.36
N ILE A 245 -19.24 3.68 16.72
CA ILE A 245 -19.56 5.03 16.24
C ILE A 245 -19.89 5.90 17.43
N GLN A 246 -19.22 7.05 17.54
CA GLN A 246 -19.53 8.06 18.53
C GLN A 246 -20.77 8.86 18.11
N ASP A 247 -20.72 9.53 16.96
CA ASP A 247 -21.81 10.34 16.41
C ASP A 247 -21.90 10.18 14.88
N ARG A 248 -22.94 10.77 14.26
CA ARG A 248 -23.03 10.83 12.80
C ARG A 248 -21.77 11.51 12.26
N TRP A 249 -21.08 10.84 11.35
CA TRP A 249 -19.88 11.36 10.71
C TRP A 249 -20.10 11.35 9.19
N SER A 250 -19.78 12.46 8.54
CA SER A 250 -19.97 12.64 7.10
C SER A 250 -18.82 13.46 6.56
N GLN A 251 -18.06 12.91 5.62
CA GLN A 251 -16.93 13.61 4.99
C GLN A 251 -16.81 13.29 3.50
N HIS A 252 -16.22 14.22 2.76
CA HIS A 252 -16.06 14.15 1.31
C HIS A 252 -14.58 14.01 0.95
N TYR A 253 -14.25 13.09 0.05
CA TYR A 253 -12.88 12.86 -0.41
C TYR A 253 -12.81 12.85 -1.93
N LYS A 254 -11.64 13.15 -2.50
CA LYS A 254 -11.45 12.97 -3.94
C LYS A 254 -11.51 11.47 -4.26
N PHE A 255 -12.43 11.06 -5.14
CA PHE A 255 -12.67 9.64 -5.43
C PHE A 255 -11.40 8.95 -5.94
N ASP A 256 -10.65 9.60 -6.81
CA ASP A 256 -9.40 9.05 -7.38
C ASP A 256 -8.37 8.67 -6.31
N PHE A 257 -8.29 9.43 -5.21
CA PHE A 257 -7.34 9.13 -4.13
C PHE A 257 -7.76 7.87 -3.38
N ILE A 258 -9.04 7.75 -3.03
CA ILE A 258 -9.56 6.53 -2.41
C ILE A 258 -9.36 5.33 -3.35
N LYS A 259 -9.62 5.52 -4.64
CA LYS A 259 -9.43 4.51 -5.69
C LYS A 259 -7.98 4.02 -5.77
N SER A 260 -6.98 4.86 -5.51
CA SER A 260 -5.57 4.42 -5.48
C SER A 260 -5.27 3.35 -4.42
N SER A 261 -6.13 3.18 -3.40
CA SER A 261 -6.01 2.07 -2.43
C SER A 261 -6.66 0.74 -2.89
N THR A 262 -7.23 0.68 -4.10
CA THR A 262 -7.90 -0.52 -4.66
C THR A 262 -7.00 -1.76 -4.68
N GLU A 263 -5.71 -1.61 -5.01
CA GLU A 263 -4.80 -2.76 -5.03
C GLU A 263 -4.53 -3.29 -3.62
N ALA A 264 -4.47 -2.41 -2.61
CA ALA A 264 -4.45 -2.84 -1.21
C ALA A 264 -5.75 -3.56 -0.82
N MET A 265 -6.89 -3.04 -1.25
CA MET A 265 -8.19 -3.66 -0.98
C MET A 265 -8.30 -5.08 -1.57
N ARG A 266 -7.72 -5.29 -2.76
CA ARG A 266 -7.73 -6.56 -3.49
C ARG A 266 -6.97 -7.67 -2.77
N ILE A 267 -5.82 -7.35 -2.20
CA ILE A 267 -4.92 -8.35 -1.59
C ILE A 267 -5.16 -8.56 -0.10
N ALA A 268 -5.79 -7.59 0.57
CA ALA A 268 -6.03 -7.64 2.00
C ALA A 268 -7.23 -8.52 2.34
N ASN A 269 -7.19 -9.14 3.51
CA ASN A 269 -8.31 -9.93 4.01
C ASN A 269 -9.32 -9.05 4.74
N LYS A 270 -8.83 -8.08 5.51
CA LYS A 270 -9.65 -7.15 6.29
C LYS A 270 -9.16 -5.72 6.12
N VAL A 271 -10.10 -4.79 6.25
CA VAL A 271 -9.83 -3.37 6.32
C VAL A 271 -10.44 -2.79 7.59
N SER A 272 -9.68 -1.96 8.28
CA SER A 272 -10.15 -1.11 9.38
C SER A 272 -10.30 0.31 8.87
N LEU A 273 -11.55 0.75 8.68
CA LEU A 273 -11.91 2.12 8.34
C LEU A 273 -12.06 2.93 9.63
N ARG A 274 -11.38 4.06 9.72
CA ARG A 274 -11.43 4.94 10.89
C ARG A 274 -11.50 6.39 10.43
N GLY A 275 -12.33 7.17 11.08
CA GLY A 275 -12.36 8.63 10.93
C GLY A 275 -12.11 9.29 12.28
N ASP A 276 -11.34 10.37 12.29
CA ASP A 276 -11.12 11.19 13.48
C ASP A 276 -12.03 12.43 13.50
N GLY A 277 -11.85 13.29 14.51
CA GLY A 277 -12.61 14.53 14.66
C GLY A 277 -12.23 15.65 13.68
N GLN A 278 -11.05 15.56 13.05
CA GLN A 278 -10.63 16.49 11.98
C GLN A 278 -11.21 16.09 10.62
N GLY A 279 -11.84 14.91 10.54
CA GLY A 279 -12.37 14.37 9.30
C GLY A 279 -11.31 13.64 8.47
N VAL A 280 -10.13 13.32 8.99
CA VAL A 280 -9.15 12.50 8.28
C VAL A 280 -9.62 11.05 8.27
N LEU A 281 -9.61 10.43 7.10
CA LEU A 281 -9.91 9.00 6.92
C LEU A 281 -8.62 8.19 6.96
N SER A 282 -8.57 7.17 7.80
CA SER A 282 -7.53 6.14 7.80
C SER A 282 -8.11 4.79 7.38
N LEU A 283 -7.52 4.19 6.35
CA LEU A 283 -7.78 2.82 5.90
C LEU A 283 -6.56 1.95 6.21
N GLN A 284 -6.70 1.05 7.18
CA GLN A 284 -5.64 0.09 7.50
C GLN A 284 -6.01 -1.29 6.99
N PHE A 285 -5.22 -1.80 6.05
CA PHE A 285 -5.41 -3.09 5.41
C PHE A 285 -4.53 -4.15 6.07
N MET A 286 -5.12 -5.29 6.42
CA MET A 286 -4.40 -6.45 6.91
C MET A 286 -4.20 -7.45 5.77
N VAL A 287 -2.94 -7.69 5.41
CA VAL A 287 -2.54 -8.59 4.33
C VAL A 287 -1.89 -9.83 4.93
N ASP A 288 -2.40 -11.00 4.60
CA ASP A 288 -1.73 -12.26 4.93
C ASP A 288 -0.64 -12.52 3.88
N VAL A 289 0.58 -12.73 4.36
CA VAL A 289 1.77 -12.97 3.57
C VAL A 289 2.12 -14.46 3.61
N GLU A 290 2.78 -14.96 2.56
CA GLU A 290 3.33 -16.32 2.53
C GLU A 290 4.09 -16.64 3.83
N GLY A 291 3.80 -17.82 4.42
CA GLY A 291 4.35 -18.22 5.72
C GLY A 291 3.49 -17.84 6.93
N GLY A 292 2.24 -17.41 6.73
CA GLY A 292 1.27 -17.16 7.81
C GLY A 292 1.53 -15.87 8.61
N LYS A 293 2.43 -15.02 8.11
CA LYS A 293 2.74 -13.72 8.71
C LYS A 293 1.74 -12.68 8.23
N ARG A 294 1.50 -11.66 9.06
CA ARG A 294 0.60 -10.55 8.73
C ARG A 294 1.43 -9.30 8.45
N SER A 295 1.06 -8.58 7.40
CA SER A 295 1.58 -7.25 7.13
C SER A 295 0.42 -6.25 7.07
N PHE A 296 0.74 -4.97 7.23
CA PHE A 296 -0.23 -3.90 7.24
C PHE A 296 0.15 -2.83 6.21
N LEU A 297 -0.88 -2.32 5.52
CA LEU A 297 -0.80 -1.11 4.71
C LEU A 297 -1.69 -0.06 5.37
N ASP A 298 -1.21 1.17 5.54
CA ASP A 298 -1.98 2.29 6.10
C ASP A 298 -2.13 3.37 5.04
N PHE A 299 -3.37 3.76 4.75
CA PHE A 299 -3.68 4.88 3.87
C PHE A 299 -4.38 5.97 4.67
N ARG A 300 -4.00 7.21 4.45
CA ARG A 300 -4.64 8.38 5.05
C ARG A 300 -5.08 9.36 3.97
N PHE A 301 -6.26 9.94 4.17
CA PHE A 301 -6.87 10.87 3.23
C PHE A 301 -7.39 12.10 3.97
N VAL A 302 -7.05 13.27 3.47
CA VAL A 302 -7.57 14.56 3.92
C VAL A 302 -8.91 14.81 3.22
N PRO A 303 -9.96 15.23 3.96
CA PRO A 303 -11.26 15.53 3.37
C PRO A 303 -11.19 16.82 2.54
N PHE A 304 -12.18 17.03 1.68
CA PHE A 304 -12.44 18.35 1.11
C PHE A 304 -12.84 19.32 2.23
N ILE A 305 -12.40 20.57 2.10
CA ILE A 305 -12.87 21.65 2.96
C ILE A 305 -14.37 21.83 2.66
N GLN A 306 -15.21 21.67 3.68
CA GLN A 306 -16.59 22.14 3.62
C GLN A 306 -16.52 23.67 3.60
N HIS A 307 -16.83 24.29 2.47
CA HIS A 307 -17.23 25.68 2.48
C HIS A 307 -18.71 25.70 2.87
N ASP A 308 -19.03 26.46 3.92
CA ASP A 308 -20.38 26.65 4.47
C ASP A 308 -21.31 27.41 3.49
N GLU A 309 -21.46 26.93 2.25
CA GLU A 309 -22.38 27.51 1.24
C GLU A 309 -23.62 26.64 1.00
N ASP A 310 -23.72 25.45 1.61
CA ASP A 310 -24.84 24.51 1.40
C ASP A 310 -25.94 24.60 2.50
N ASP A 311 -25.84 25.52 3.47
CA ASP A 311 -26.85 25.69 4.55
C ASP A 311 -28.01 26.64 4.17
N ASP A 312 -27.99 27.29 3.00
CA ASP A 312 -29.01 28.29 2.62
C ASP A 312 -30.23 27.74 1.86
N GLU A 313 -30.30 26.44 1.52
CA GLU A 313 -31.43 25.87 0.75
C GLU A 313 -32.44 25.05 1.59
N ALA A 314 -32.34 25.04 2.92
CA ALA A 314 -33.23 24.25 3.79
C ALA A 314 -34.26 25.06 4.60
N GLU A 315 -34.42 26.36 4.37
CA GLU A 315 -35.39 27.22 5.08
C GLU A 315 -36.40 27.92 4.14
N GLU A 316 -36.91 27.27 3.10
CA GLU A 316 -38.15 27.73 2.45
C GLU A 316 -39.02 26.54 2.00
N GLU A 317 -39.79 25.97 2.93
CA GLU A 317 -41.10 25.36 2.66
C GLU A 317 -41.84 25.14 3.99
N ASP A 318 -42.41 26.23 4.52
CA ASP A 318 -43.53 26.25 5.49
C ASP A 318 -44.77 26.85 4.79
#